data_AF-A0A2V6Z5Z7-F1
#
_entry.id   AF-A0A2V6Z5Z7-F1
#
_cell.length_a   1.000
_cell.length_b   1.000
_cell.length_c   1.000
_cell.angle_alpha   90.00
_cell.angle_beta   90.00
_cell.angle_gamma   90.00
#
_symmetry.space_group_name_H-M   'P 1'
#
loop_
_entity.id
_entity.type
_entity.pdbx_description
1 polymer ?
#
loop_
_entity_poly.entity_id
_entity_poly.type
_entity_poly.pdbx_seq_one_letter_code
_entity_poly.pdbx_strand_id
1 'polypeptide(L)'
;TRQKYDYVIVDTPPLVVVPDGRVFGEWVDGFLIVVAAHRTPRKLLDEAFNLMEPSKILGLVFNGDDRHMSRHSYGQYGSSRGRFSRNGRRRRHTASDD
;
A
#
# COMPACT_ATOMS: atom_id res chain seq x y z
N THR A 1 -4.72 -16.10 -24.76
CA THR A 1 -3.83 -16.49 -23.65
C THR A 1 -2.65 -15.54 -23.66
N ARG A 2 -2.31 -14.96 -22.49
CA ARG A 2 -1.49 -13.75 -22.25
C ARG A 2 -1.82 -12.52 -23.13
N GLN A 3 -1.75 -12.61 -24.46
CA GLN A 3 -2.07 -11.57 -25.44
C GLN A 3 -3.51 -11.01 -25.40
N LYS A 4 -4.40 -11.58 -24.58
CA LYS A 4 -5.80 -11.13 -24.47
C LYS A 4 -6.07 -10.23 -23.27
N TYR A 5 -5.10 -10.11 -22.35
CA TYR A 5 -5.25 -9.39 -21.10
C TYR A 5 -4.01 -8.55 -20.85
N ASP A 6 -4.19 -7.34 -20.31
CA ASP A 6 -3.07 -6.48 -19.94
C ASP A 6 -2.31 -7.04 -18.72
N TYR A 7 -3.05 -7.69 -17.81
CA TYR A 7 -2.51 -8.32 -16.61
C TYR A 7 -3.19 -9.65 -16.33
N VAL A 8 -2.44 -10.61 -15.79
CA VAL A 8 -2.93 -11.89 -15.31
C VAL A 8 -2.44 -12.07 -13.88
N ILE A 9 -3.38 -12.23 -12.94
CA ILE A 9 -3.07 -12.50 -11.53
C ILE A 9 -3.30 -14.00 -11.29
N VAL A 10 -2.28 -14.66 -10.74
CA VAL A 10 -2.33 -16.08 -10.40
C VAL A 10 -2.34 -16.18 -8.88
N ASP A 11 -3.39 -16.82 -8.33
CA ASP A 11 -3.42 -17.15 -6.91
C ASP A 11 -2.66 -18.47 -6.68
N THR A 12 -1.80 -18.48 -5.67
CA THR A 12 -0.88 -19.60 -5.39
C THR A 12 -1.02 -20.06 -3.94
N PRO A 13 -0.85 -21.37 -3.65
CA PRO A 13 -0.71 -21.85 -2.28
C PRO A 13 0.43 -21.15 -1.50
N PRO A 14 0.46 -21.23 -0.15
CA PRO A 14 1.52 -20.61 0.63
C PRO A 14 2.93 -21.09 0.26
N LEU A 15 3.79 -20.14 -0.12
CA LEU A 15 5.13 -20.39 -0.71
C LEU A 15 6.07 -21.23 0.18
N VAL A 16 5.96 -21.10 1.50
CA VAL A 16 6.85 -21.80 2.45
C VAL A 16 6.41 -23.25 2.68
N VAL A 17 5.12 -23.53 2.54
CA VAL A 17 4.53 -24.85 2.86
C VAL A 17 4.57 -25.79 1.66
N VAL A 18 4.64 -25.24 0.43
CA VAL A 18 4.58 -26.02 -0.80
C VAL A 18 5.88 -25.83 -1.61
N PRO A 19 6.62 -26.90 -1.95
CA PRO A 19 7.85 -26.84 -2.76
C PRO A 19 7.68 -26.19 -4.15
N ASP A 20 6.43 -26.05 -4.60
CA ASP A 20 6.07 -25.65 -5.96
C ASP A 20 6.15 -24.13 -6.20
N GLY A 21 6.42 -23.31 -5.18
CA GLY A 21 6.57 -21.85 -5.34
C GLY A 21 7.65 -21.47 -6.35
N ARG A 22 8.71 -22.29 -6.46
CA ARG A 22 9.76 -22.13 -7.49
C ARG A 22 9.26 -22.39 -8.90
N VAL A 23 8.32 -23.32 -9.07
CA VAL A 23 7.78 -23.70 -10.38
C VAL A 23 7.08 -22.51 -11.02
N PHE A 24 6.37 -21.69 -10.25
CA PHE A 24 5.73 -20.48 -10.79
C PHE A 24 6.74 -19.41 -11.25
N GLY A 25 7.94 -19.37 -10.65
CA GLY A 25 8.95 -18.35 -10.93
C GLY A 25 9.37 -18.29 -12.40
N GLU A 26 9.32 -19.41 -13.12
CA GLU A 26 9.62 -19.46 -14.55
C GLU A 26 8.50 -18.90 -15.45
N TRP A 27 7.27 -18.80 -14.92
CA TRP A 27 6.06 -18.50 -15.70
C TRP A 27 5.49 -17.11 -15.40
N VAL A 28 5.89 -16.50 -14.27
CA VAL A 28 5.41 -15.18 -13.83
C VAL A 28 6.51 -14.12 -13.98
N ASP A 29 6.08 -12.88 -14.24
CA ASP A 29 6.99 -11.73 -14.32
C ASP A 29 7.42 -11.25 -12.92
N GLY A 30 6.64 -11.56 -11.88
CA GLY A 30 6.98 -11.25 -10.51
C GLY A 30 5.94 -11.71 -9.49
N PHE A 31 6.32 -11.63 -8.23
CA PHE A 31 5.54 -12.03 -7.07
C PHE A 31 5.16 -10.81 -6.23
N LEU A 32 3.89 -10.76 -5.83
CA LEU A 32 3.39 -9.85 -4.80
C LEU A 32 3.06 -10.67 -3.56
N ILE A 33 3.77 -10.42 -2.45
CA ILE A 33 3.70 -11.29 -1.27
C ILE A 33 2.69 -10.74 -0.28
N VAL A 34 1.63 -11.50 0.00
CA VAL A 34 0.63 -11.13 1.01
C VAL A 34 1.07 -11.64 2.39
N VAL A 35 1.19 -10.72 3.34
CA VAL A 35 1.59 -10.99 4.73
C VAL A 35 0.42 -10.71 5.64
N ALA A 36 0.00 -11.70 6.43
CA ALA A 36 -1.07 -11.51 7.41
C ALA A 36 -0.54 -10.72 8.62
N ALA A 37 -1.11 -9.55 8.84
CA ALA A 37 -0.72 -8.65 9.91
C ALA A 37 -0.81 -9.33 11.27
N HIS A 38 0.24 -9.16 12.08
CA HIS A 38 0.35 -9.68 13.45
C HIS A 38 0.24 -11.20 13.58
N ARG A 39 0.22 -11.94 12.46
CA ARG A 39 0.07 -13.40 12.42
C ARG A 39 1.22 -14.10 11.73
N THR A 40 1.76 -13.53 10.66
CA THR A 40 2.90 -14.10 9.94
C THR A 40 4.22 -13.72 10.64
N PRO A 41 4.99 -14.68 11.21
CA PRO A 41 6.28 -14.40 11.79
C PRO A 41 7.29 -13.95 10.73
N ARG A 42 8.17 -13.01 11.10
CA ARG A 42 9.23 -12.51 10.19
C ARG A 42 10.10 -13.63 9.63
N LYS A 43 10.41 -14.64 10.44
CA LYS A 43 11.21 -15.80 10.00
C LYS A 43 10.59 -16.54 8.81
N LEU A 44 9.26 -16.66 8.75
CA LEU A 44 8.59 -17.28 7.59
C LEU A 44 8.74 -16.43 6.33
N LEU A 45 8.78 -15.10 6.47
CA LEU A 45 9.02 -14.21 5.34
C LEU A 45 10.47 -14.33 4.85
N ASP A 46 11.45 -14.44 5.77
CA ASP A 46 12.85 -14.66 5.43
C ASP A 46 13.03 -16.01 4.69
N GLU A 47 12.36 -17.07 5.16
CA GLU A 47 12.34 -18.37 4.48
C GLU A 47 11.72 -18.28 3.08
N ALA A 48 10.61 -17.56 2.91
CA ALA A 48 10.00 -17.34 1.61
C ALA A 48 10.94 -16.60 0.64
N PHE A 49 11.58 -15.52 1.10
CA PHE A 49 12.52 -14.76 0.28
C PHE A 49 13.72 -15.59 -0.20
N ASN A 50 14.21 -16.51 0.63
CA ASN A 50 15.30 -17.42 0.24
C ASN A 50 14.89 -18.43 -0.86
N LEU A 51 13.59 -18.60 -1.12
CA LEU A 51 13.10 -19.49 -2.17
C LEU A 51 12.86 -18.78 -3.52
N MET A 52 12.92 -17.44 -3.54
CA MET A 52 12.56 -16.61 -4.69
C MET A 52 13.77 -15.88 -5.27
N GLU A 53 13.71 -15.58 -6.57
CA GLU A 53 14.67 -14.66 -7.20
C GLU A 53 14.37 -13.23 -6.72
N PRO A 54 15.32 -12.51 -6.10
CA PRO A 54 15.06 -11.17 -5.56
C PRO A 54 14.57 -10.18 -6.62
N SER A 55 15.01 -10.33 -7.88
CA SER A 55 14.59 -9.50 -9.01
C SER A 55 13.10 -9.65 -9.37
N LYS A 56 12.45 -10.74 -8.96
CA LYS A 56 11.04 -11.01 -9.22
C LYS A 56 10.14 -10.63 -8.05
N ILE A 57 10.68 -10.13 -6.93
CA ILE A 57 9.86 -9.67 -5.81
C ILE A 57 9.40 -8.24 -6.10
N LEU A 58 8.12 -8.08 -6.42
CA LEU A 58 7.53 -6.76 -6.72
C LEU A 58 7.27 -5.95 -5.45
N GLY A 59 7.02 -6.63 -4.33
CA GLY A 59 6.78 -6.01 -3.03
C GLY A 59 5.94 -6.89 -2.10
N LEU A 60 5.50 -6.30 -0.99
CA LEU A 60 4.63 -6.95 -0.01
C LEU A 60 3.32 -6.20 0.19
N VAL A 61 2.28 -6.94 0.54
CA VAL A 61 0.99 -6.42 0.99
C VAL A 61 0.81 -6.86 2.44
N PHE A 62 0.93 -5.92 3.38
CA PHE A 62 0.63 -6.16 4.78
C PHE A 62 -0.87 -6.08 4.99
N ASN A 63 -1.53 -7.23 5.16
CA ASN A 63 -2.97 -7.36 5.05
C ASN A 63 -3.62 -7.72 6.40
N GLY A 64 -4.84 -7.21 6.64
CA GLY A 64 -5.63 -7.56 7.82
C GLY A 64 -5.18 -6.87 9.11
N ASP A 65 -4.51 -5.71 8.99
CA ASP A 65 -4.21 -4.87 10.16
C ASP A 65 -5.50 -4.16 10.62
N ASP A 66 -6.00 -4.57 11.78
CA ASP A 66 -7.23 -4.07 12.41
C ASP A 66 -6.98 -2.87 13.33
N ARG A 67 -5.72 -2.45 13.48
CA ARG A 67 -5.39 -1.23 14.21
C ARG A 67 -6.09 -0.05 13.53
N HIS A 68 -6.97 0.61 14.28
CA HIS A 68 -7.55 1.89 13.86
C HIS A 68 -6.40 2.86 13.54
N MET A 69 -6.15 3.06 12.24
CA MET A 69 -5.30 4.15 11.79
C MET A 69 -5.93 5.43 12.32
N SER A 70 -5.32 6.01 13.35
CA SER A 70 -5.78 7.31 13.85
C SER A 70 -5.86 8.25 12.65
N ARG A 71 -6.98 8.97 12.51
CA ARG A 71 -7.29 9.89 11.38
C ARG A 71 -6.15 10.83 10.98
N HIS A 72 -5.17 11.02 11.86
CA HIS A 72 -3.98 11.82 11.65
C HIS A 72 -3.03 11.26 10.57
N SER A 73 -2.97 9.94 10.35
CA SER A 73 -2.00 9.37 9.39
C SER A 73 -2.44 9.52 7.93
N TYR A 74 -3.73 9.68 7.64
CA TYR A 74 -4.25 9.90 6.28
C TYR A 74 -4.46 11.39 5.95
N GLY A 75 -4.56 12.27 6.96
CA GLY A 75 -4.85 13.69 6.76
C GLY A 75 -3.71 14.52 6.12
N GLN A 76 -2.47 14.02 6.14
CA GLN A 76 -1.32 14.81 5.72
C GLN A 76 -1.09 14.83 4.20
N TYR A 77 -1.62 13.85 3.47
CA TYR A 77 -1.53 13.84 2.00
C TYR A 77 -2.63 14.67 1.30
N GLY A 78 -3.69 15.08 2.01
CA GLY A 78 -4.82 15.82 1.43
C GLY A 78 -4.83 17.35 1.69
N SER A 79 -4.01 17.86 2.60
CA SER A 79 -4.20 19.23 3.13
C SER A 79 -3.47 20.35 2.38
N SER A 80 -2.62 20.04 1.39
CA SER A 80 -1.80 21.05 0.70
C SER A 80 -2.50 21.80 -0.44
N ARG A 81 -3.80 21.56 -0.71
CA ARG A 81 -4.51 22.16 -1.87
C ARG A 81 -5.66 23.12 -1.54
N GLY A 82 -5.83 23.54 -0.29
CA GLY A 82 -7.12 24.13 0.15
C GLY A 82 -7.13 25.46 0.90
N ARG A 83 -6.02 26.20 1.03
CA ARG A 83 -6.02 27.44 1.84
C ARG A 83 -5.53 28.68 1.09
N PHE A 84 -6.18 28.98 -0.04
CA PHE A 84 -6.26 30.35 -0.55
C PHE A 84 -7.72 30.67 -0.85
N SER A 85 -8.50 31.01 0.18
CA SER A 85 -9.75 31.73 -0.07
C SER A 85 -10.19 32.51 1.16
N ARG A 86 -10.27 33.84 0.95
CA ARG A 86 -11.16 34.80 1.61
C ARG A 86 -10.78 35.22 3.03
N ASN A 87 -9.81 36.14 3.10
CA ASN A 87 -9.87 37.21 4.11
C ASN A 87 -10.16 38.53 3.39
N GLY A 88 -11.43 38.72 3.03
CA GLY A 88 -11.95 39.97 2.52
C GLY A 88 -13.19 40.34 3.32
N ARG A 89 -13.18 41.57 3.87
CA ARG A 89 -14.28 42.31 4.52
C ARG A 89 -14.29 42.26 6.05
N ARG A 90 -13.75 43.34 6.65
CA ARG A 90 -14.56 44.37 7.33
C ARG A 90 -13.63 45.49 7.85
N ARG A 91 -13.46 46.54 7.05
CA ARG A 91 -13.19 47.88 7.58
C ARG A 91 -14.57 48.54 7.76
N ARG A 92 -14.95 48.85 9.00
CA ARG A 92 -15.98 49.88 9.26
C ARG A 92 -15.27 51.06 9.89
N HIS A 93 -15.31 52.15 9.15
CA HIS A 93 -15.12 53.51 9.64
C HIS A 93 -16.08 53.78 10.79
N THR A 94 -15.58 54.41 11.85
CA THR A 94 -16.35 55.28 12.73
C THR A 94 -15.62 56.62 12.75
N ALA A 95 -16.24 57.62 12.15
CA ALA A 95 -15.90 59.03 12.24
C ALA A 95 -17.14 59.80 12.75
N SER A 96 -16.90 61.03 13.20
CA SER A 96 -17.76 62.07 13.80
C SER A 96 -18.28 61.75 15.22
N ASP A 97 -17.75 62.41 16.26
CA ASP A 97 -17.97 63.82 16.69
C ASP A 97 -19.42 64.07 17.13
N ASP A 98 -19.62 64.08 18.45
CA ASP A 98 -20.30 65.13 19.25
C ASP A 98 -20.16 64.80 20.75
#